data_AF-A0A9J5Y8E5-F1
#
_entry.id   AF-A0A9J5Y8E5-F1
#
_cell.length_a   1.000
_cell.length_b   1.000
_cell.length_c   1.000
_cell.angle_alpha   90.00
_cell.angle_beta   90.00
_cell.angle_gamma   90.00
#
_symmetry.space_group_name_H-M   'P 1'
#
loop_
_entity.id
_entity.type
_entity.pdbx_description
1 polymer ?
#
loop_
_entity_poly.entity_id
_entity_poly.type
_entity_poly.pdbx_seq_one_letter_code
_entity_poly.pdbx_strand_id
1 'polypeptide(L)'
;MTDLKDLYTSGESSMTIDEIVDTILGTKSGYIKGLGYGPKPNTTRSTQRRTGELEDSLKKAKQEAVSAQLELQNRLNAAETVVDNQ
;
A
#
# COMPACT_ATOMS: atom_id res chain seq x y z
N MET A 1 -30.04 -19.10 18.60
CA MET A 1 -30.63 -18.44 17.42
C MET A 1 -31.88 -17.76 17.96
N THR A 2 -31.88 -16.45 18.10
CA THR A 2 -33.10 -15.71 18.47
C THR A 2 -34.05 -15.84 17.29
N ASP A 3 -35.23 -16.40 17.51
CA ASP A 3 -36.20 -16.59 16.44
C ASP A 3 -36.80 -15.23 16.06
N LEU A 4 -36.84 -14.95 14.75
CA LEU A 4 -37.33 -13.67 14.23
C LEU A 4 -38.76 -13.36 14.70
N LYS A 5 -39.56 -14.40 14.99
CA LYS A 5 -40.91 -14.27 15.51
C LYS A 5 -40.96 -13.69 16.92
N ASP A 6 -39.98 -14.01 17.76
CA ASP A 6 -39.94 -13.58 19.16
C ASP A 6 -39.71 -12.07 19.28
N LEU A 7 -38.97 -11.49 18.32
CA LEU A 7 -38.63 -10.07 18.25
C LEU A 7 -39.83 -9.16 17.93
N TYR A 8 -40.80 -9.67 17.16
CA TYR A 8 -42.01 -8.94 16.79
C TYR A 8 -43.14 -9.09 17.80
N THR A 9 -43.08 -10.10 18.67
CA THR A 9 -44.15 -10.43 19.63
C THR A 9 -43.95 -9.86 21.03
N SER A 10 -42.74 -9.40 21.39
CA SER A 10 -42.54 -8.72 22.68
C SER A 10 -43.07 -7.29 22.58
N GLY A 11 -44.30 -7.08 23.07
CA GLY A 11 -44.97 -5.77 23.11
C GLY A 11 -44.33 -4.72 24.03
N GLU A 12 -43.04 -4.82 24.32
CA GLU A 12 -42.28 -3.86 25.12
C GLU A 12 -41.12 -3.31 24.30
N SER A 13 -41.19 -2.01 24.02
CA SER A 13 -40.17 -1.19 23.35
C SER A 13 -39.85 -1.66 21.93
N SER A 14 -40.51 -1.06 20.94
CA SER A 14 -40.18 -1.26 19.53
C SER A 14 -38.69 -1.06 19.31
N MET A 15 -37.97 -2.13 18.98
CA MET A 15 -36.61 -2.01 18.49
C MET A 15 -36.61 -1.05 17.31
N THR A 16 -35.66 -0.13 17.33
CA THR A 16 -35.41 0.75 16.20
C THR A 16 -34.97 -0.09 14.99
N ILE A 17 -35.16 0.46 13.78
CA ILE A 17 -34.75 -0.20 12.54
C ILE A 17 -33.27 -0.62 12.61
N ASP A 18 -32.42 0.19 13.23
CA ASP A 18 -30.99 -0.07 13.39
C ASP A 18 -30.72 -1.29 14.29
N GLU A 19 -31.43 -1.43 15.41
CA GLU A 19 -31.30 -2.57 16.32
C GLU A 19 -31.78 -3.88 15.68
N ILE A 20 -32.84 -3.82 14.86
CA ILE A 20 -33.34 -4.97 14.09
C ILE A 20 -32.30 -5.37 13.05
N VAL A 21 -31.74 -4.40 12.32
CA VAL A 21 -30.71 -4.61 11.31
C VAL A 21 -29.47 -5.25 11.91
N ASP A 22 -28.96 -4.74 13.04
CA ASP A 22 -27.77 -5.30 13.71
C ASP A 22 -28.02 -6.71 14.27
N THR A 23 -29.23 -6.99 14.75
CA THR A 23 -29.59 -8.32 15.27
C THR A 23 -29.70 -9.37 14.16
N ILE A 24 -30.24 -9.01 12.99
CA ILE A 24 -30.47 -9.94 11.87
C ILE A 24 -29.23 -10.06 10.98
N LEU A 25 -28.63 -8.92 10.61
CA LEU A 25 -27.53 -8.85 9.64
C LEU A 25 -26.16 -8.86 10.32
N GLY A 26 -26.12 -8.72 11.65
CA GLY A 26 -24.89 -8.54 12.43
C GLY A 26 -24.41 -7.09 12.40
N THR A 27 -23.71 -6.68 13.47
CA THR A 27 -23.09 -5.34 13.55
C THR A 27 -22.10 -5.15 12.40
N LYS A 28 -22.26 -4.06 11.64
CA LYS A 28 -21.49 -3.78 10.42
C LYS A 28 -19.97 -3.78 10.67
N SER A 29 -19.26 -4.86 10.31
CA SER A 29 -17.85 -5.06 10.69
C SER A 29 -16.83 -4.45 9.70
N GLY A 30 -16.82 -3.12 9.55
CA GLY A 30 -15.62 -2.33 9.16
C GLY A 30 -15.65 -1.50 7.85
N TYR A 31 -14.50 -1.30 7.18
CA TYR A 31 -14.11 -0.20 6.28
C TYR A 31 -14.59 -0.25 4.83
N ILE A 32 -15.55 0.61 4.55
CA ILE A 32 -16.37 0.58 3.34
C ILE A 32 -15.70 1.57 2.30
N LYS A 33 -14.65 1.18 1.53
CA LYS A 33 -13.91 2.01 0.50
C LYS A 33 -14.83 2.57 -0.58
N GLY A 34 -15.52 3.66 -0.30
CA GLY A 34 -16.84 3.77 -0.90
C GLY A 34 -17.72 2.67 -0.30
N LEU A 35 -17.35 1.35 -0.40
CA LEU A 35 -17.98 0.26 0.34
C LEU A 35 -17.27 -1.08 0.88
N GLY A 36 -15.94 -1.29 0.99
CA GLY A 36 -15.29 -2.44 1.75
C GLY A 36 -15.63 -2.81 3.26
N TYR A 37 -14.77 -3.56 3.99
CA TYR A 37 -14.89 -3.89 5.45
C TYR A 37 -13.49 -3.90 6.18
N GLY A 38 -13.41 -3.95 7.54
CA GLY A 38 -12.17 -3.80 8.36
C GLY A 38 -11.69 -2.38 8.79
N PRO A 39 -10.45 -2.14 9.24
CA PRO A 39 -9.90 -0.78 9.44
C PRO A 39 -9.46 -0.10 8.12
N LYS A 40 -9.61 1.24 8.00
CA LYS A 40 -9.23 1.99 6.80
C LYS A 40 -7.74 1.82 6.45
N PRO A 41 -7.38 1.34 5.25
CA PRO A 41 -5.98 1.29 4.82
C PRO A 41 -5.40 2.71 4.79
N ASN A 42 -4.29 2.91 5.47
CA ASN A 42 -3.61 4.20 5.49
C ASN A 42 -2.77 4.36 4.21
N THR A 43 -3.45 4.72 3.12
CA THR A 43 -2.87 4.78 1.76
C THR A 43 -1.75 5.82 1.67
N THR A 44 -1.86 6.94 2.39
CA THR A 44 -0.88 8.03 2.37
C THR A 44 0.51 7.55 2.82
N ARG A 45 0.57 6.83 3.94
CA ARG A 45 1.83 6.35 4.52
C ARG A 45 2.45 5.21 3.70
N SER A 46 1.64 4.34 3.13
CA SER A 46 2.14 3.26 2.27
C SER A 46 2.71 3.81 0.96
N THR A 47 2.09 4.83 0.37
CA THR A 47 2.61 5.49 -0.83
C THR A 47 3.92 6.18 -0.49
N GLN A 48 3.95 7.04 0.53
CA GLN A 48 5.16 7.78 0.93
C GLN A 48 6.39 6.88 1.16
N ARG A 49 6.22 5.73 1.82
CA ARG A 49 7.31 4.77 2.03
C ARG A 49 7.86 4.22 0.73
N ARG A 50 6.98 3.78 -0.17
CA ARG A 50 7.37 3.27 -1.49
C ARG A 50 8.04 4.36 -2.32
N THR A 51 7.58 5.61 -2.23
CA THR A 51 8.22 6.72 -2.93
C THR A 51 9.64 6.94 -2.42
N GLY A 52 9.85 6.94 -1.10
CA GLY A 52 11.19 7.06 -0.51
C GLY A 52 12.14 5.92 -0.91
N GLU A 53 11.66 4.68 -0.86
CA GLU A 53 12.45 3.51 -1.30
C GLU A 53 12.84 3.60 -2.78
N LEU A 54 11.93 4.09 -3.63
CA LEU A 54 12.20 4.34 -5.05
C LEU A 54 13.20 5.47 -5.27
N GLU A 55 13.10 6.56 -4.50
CA GLU A 55 14.04 7.68 -4.56
C GLU A 55 15.46 7.25 -4.17
N ASP A 56 15.59 6.47 -3.10
CA ASP A 56 16.87 5.92 -2.64
C ASP A 56 17.47 4.95 -3.68
N SER A 57 16.63 4.07 -4.24
CA SER A 57 17.05 3.15 -5.30
C SER A 57 17.51 3.90 -6.55
N LEU A 58 16.77 4.93 -6.97
CA LEU A 58 17.12 5.79 -8.10
C LEU A 58 18.45 6.50 -7.87
N LYS A 59 18.67 7.03 -6.65
CA LYS A 59 19.93 7.69 -6.29
C LYS A 59 21.11 6.72 -6.37
N LYS A 60 20.95 5.52 -5.82
CA LYS A 60 21.98 4.47 -5.87
C LYS A 60 22.29 4.06 -7.32
N ALA A 61 21.26 3.79 -8.12
CA ALA A 61 21.44 3.43 -9.53
C ALA A 61 22.16 4.52 -10.34
N LYS A 62 21.85 5.80 -10.08
CA LYS A 62 22.57 6.91 -10.70
C LYS A 62 24.05 6.95 -10.31
N GLN A 63 24.38 6.72 -9.04
CA GLN A 63 25.77 6.68 -8.58
C GLN A 63 26.53 5.53 -9.22
N GLU A 64 25.94 4.33 -9.24
CA GLU A 64 26.54 3.15 -9.88
C GLU A 64 26.78 3.37 -11.37
N ALA A 65 25.82 3.99 -12.08
CA ALA A 65 25.98 4.32 -13.49
C ALA A 65 27.13 5.31 -13.75
N VAL A 66 27.28 6.33 -12.91
CA VAL A 66 28.39 7.29 -13.01
C VAL A 66 29.73 6.61 -12.74
N SER A 67 29.81 5.75 -11.72
CA SER A 67 31.03 4.99 -11.42
C SER A 67 31.42 4.05 -12.56
N ALA A 68 30.45 3.33 -13.14
CA ALA A 68 30.69 2.44 -14.28
C ALA A 68 31.15 3.21 -15.52
N GLN A 69 30.55 4.38 -15.79
CA GLN A 69 30.99 5.25 -16.90
C GLN A 69 32.42 5.76 -16.70
N LEU A 70 32.78 6.17 -15.47
CA LEU A 70 34.13 6.63 -15.17
C LEU A 70 35.16 5.51 -15.35
N GLU A 71 34.86 4.31 -14.88
CA GLU A 71 35.74 3.15 -15.05
C GLU A 71 35.96 2.85 -16.54
N LEU A 72 34.88 2.86 -17.34
CA LEU A 72 34.97 2.61 -18.77
C LEU A 72 35.81 3.69 -19.47
N GLN A 73 35.63 4.96 -19.11
CA GLN A 73 36.42 6.05 -19.66
C GLN A 73 37.92 5.90 -19.35
N ASN A 74 38.26 5.52 -18.11
CA ASN A 74 39.64 5.29 -17.72
C ASN A 74 40.27 4.14 -18.53
N ARG A 75 39.52 3.07 -18.79
CA ARG A 75 39.97 1.94 -19.60
C ARG A 75 40.17 2.31 -21.07
N LEU A 76 39.29 3.13 -21.63
CA LEU A 76 39.45 3.67 -22.99
C LEU A 76 40.72 4.52 -23.10
N ASN A 77 40.92 5.46 -22.18
CA ASN A 77 42.11 6.31 -22.16
C ASN A 77 43.40 5.48 -22.05
N ALA A 78 43.41 4.45 -21.19
CA ALA A 78 44.56 3.56 -21.05
C ALA A 78 44.86 2.78 -22.34
N ALA A 79 43.82 2.27 -23.02
CA ALA A 79 44.00 1.57 -24.29
C ALA A 79 44.51 2.50 -25.41
N GLU A 80 44.05 3.74 -25.45
CA GLU A 80 44.49 4.76 -26.41
C GLU A 80 45.99 5.06 -26.27
N THR A 81 46.48 5.24 -25.04
CA THR A 81 47.93 5.46 -24.79
C THR A 81 48.84 4.29 -25.17
N VAL A 82 48.31 3.07 -25.22
CA VAL A 82 49.09 1.89 -25.64
C VAL A 82 49.20 1.79 -27.16
N VAL A 83 48.20 2.27 -27.89
CA VAL A 83 48.19 2.29 -29.37
C VAL A 83 49.12 3.37 -29.91
N ASP A 84 49.20 4.53 -29.26
CA ASP A 84 50.08 5.64 -29.67
C ASP A 84 51.58 5.36 -29.44
N ASN A 85 51.91 4.36 -28.61
CA ASN A 85 53.29 3.99 -28.27
C ASN A 85 53.84 2.79 -29.08
N GLN A 86 53.19 2.42 -30.20
CA GLN A 86 53.56 1.28 -31.05
C GLN A 86 54.05 1.67 -32.45
#